data_AF-V5HVZ5-F1
#
_entry.id   AF-V5HVZ5-F1
#
_cell.length_a   1.000
_cell.length_b   1.000
_cell.length_c   1.000
_cell.angle_alpha   90.00
_cell.angle_beta   90.00
_cell.angle_gamma   90.00
#
_symmetry.space_group_name_H-M   'P 1'
#
loop_
_entity.id
_entity.type
_entity.pdbx_description
1 polymer ?
#
loop_
_entity_poly.entity_id
_entity_poly.type
_entity_poly.pdbx_seq_one_letter_code
_entity_poly.pdbx_strand_id
1 'polypeptide(L)'
;PDNFGIQYEAYCLAKDNSNIKEASSYLEDMFRKFLTEHRLWEEVYKIANALRADSLDAEGAFLRDMFSHLPTASQHDILLSVAEHCMDTAEHCRLMLLLLRKFPEKVVEHGVKLIDTLQMAEKHGHCQTPLNQFRKLLVCDVAPLVLKLGVDLPIKQMYRLIHKCIEFYTVYIHAPNKAKLDLSMKLSPEAEAGSPEADLWRQLLSFVGLASRRLHWELADLVSEPGSAGVSDSQWQRLHSLVLSRPNPGVDYPGTPRRHEEALASRQKQVFLLHYCCLFLHARLQLRKGT
;
A
#
# COMPACT_ATOMS: atom_id res chain seq x y z
N PRO A 1 -5.93 13.67 -42.21
CA PRO A 1 -5.26 14.06 -40.94
C PRO A 1 -5.96 13.48 -39.71
N ASP A 2 -7.29 13.63 -39.58
CA ASP A 2 -8.08 13.06 -38.46
C ASP A 2 -8.77 11.74 -38.85
N ASN A 3 -7.98 10.76 -39.26
CA ASN A 3 -8.47 9.40 -39.45
C ASN A 3 -7.64 8.48 -38.55
N PHE A 4 -8.31 7.78 -37.64
CA PHE A 4 -7.66 6.86 -36.70
C PHE A 4 -6.82 5.81 -37.41
N GLY A 5 -7.34 5.19 -38.48
CA GLY A 5 -6.61 4.17 -39.24
C GLY A 5 -5.29 4.68 -39.78
N ILE A 6 -5.25 5.89 -40.35
CA ILE A 6 -4.00 6.47 -40.89
C ILE A 6 -2.98 6.74 -39.77
N GLN A 7 -3.43 7.30 -38.64
CA GLN A 7 -2.53 7.58 -37.51
C GLN A 7 -2.04 6.29 -36.84
N TYR A 8 -2.90 5.27 -36.76
CA TYR A 8 -2.54 3.98 -36.20
C TYR A 8 -1.51 3.25 -37.06
N GLU A 9 -1.66 3.28 -38.39
CA GLU A 9 -0.63 2.73 -39.29
C GLU A 9 0.70 3.48 -39.18
N ALA A 10 0.67 4.82 -39.06
CA ALA A 10 1.88 5.61 -38.82
C ALA A 10 2.55 5.26 -37.48
N TYR A 11 1.76 5.05 -36.43
CA TYR A 11 2.23 4.54 -35.13
C TYR A 11 2.88 3.16 -35.26
N CYS A 12 2.26 2.21 -35.98
CA CYS A 12 2.82 0.88 -36.21
C CYS A 12 4.15 0.95 -36.96
N LEU A 13 4.24 1.75 -38.02
CA LEU A 13 5.50 1.96 -38.76
C LEU A 13 6.59 2.58 -37.87
N ALA A 14 6.24 3.55 -37.02
CA ALA A 14 7.20 4.13 -36.07
C ALA A 14 7.68 3.10 -35.04
N LYS A 15 6.78 2.24 -34.54
CA LYS A 15 7.11 1.13 -33.64
C LYS A 15 8.02 0.09 -34.31
N ASP A 16 7.71 -0.32 -35.53
CA ASP A 16 8.52 -1.30 -36.28
C ASP A 16 9.93 -0.79 -36.59
N ASN A 17 10.06 0.52 -36.82
CA ASN A 17 11.35 1.19 -37.00
C ASN A 17 12.06 1.52 -35.67
N SER A 18 11.49 1.11 -34.52
CA SER A 18 12.00 1.45 -33.18
C SER A 18 12.16 2.95 -32.93
N ASN A 19 11.36 3.79 -33.61
CA ASN A 19 11.39 5.24 -33.44
C ASN A 19 10.47 5.67 -32.29
N ILE A 20 11.04 5.64 -31.09
CA ILE A 20 10.35 5.89 -29.81
C ILE A 20 9.64 7.26 -29.80
N LYS A 21 10.28 8.31 -30.31
CA LYS A 21 9.77 9.69 -30.25
C LYS A 21 8.54 9.90 -31.12
N GLU A 22 8.58 9.37 -32.35
CA GLU A 22 7.43 9.44 -33.25
C GLU A 22 6.30 8.56 -32.75
N ALA A 23 6.60 7.34 -32.31
CA ALA A 23 5.60 6.43 -31.76
C ALA A 23 4.89 7.05 -30.54
N SER A 24 5.64 7.70 -29.62
CA SER A 24 5.04 8.41 -28.48
C SER A 24 4.16 9.58 -28.92
N SER A 25 4.60 10.36 -29.92
CA SER A 25 3.80 11.50 -30.43
C SER A 25 2.49 11.03 -31.06
N TYR A 26 2.54 9.98 -31.90
CA TYR A 26 1.33 9.43 -32.51
C TYR A 26 0.38 8.83 -31.47
N LEU A 27 0.91 8.13 -30.47
CA LEU A 27 0.10 7.61 -29.38
C LEU A 27 -0.61 8.73 -28.61
N GLU A 28 0.10 9.82 -28.29
CA GLU A 28 -0.47 10.98 -27.61
C GLU A 28 -1.60 11.62 -28.42
N ASP A 29 -1.36 11.86 -29.71
CA ASP A 29 -2.34 12.45 -30.61
C ASP A 29 -3.58 11.56 -30.77
N MET A 30 -3.37 10.25 -30.94
CA MET A 30 -4.45 9.28 -31.02
C MET A 30 -5.26 9.24 -29.73
N PHE A 31 -4.59 9.25 -28.57
CA PHE A 31 -5.26 9.23 -27.27
C PHE A 31 -6.11 10.47 -27.03
N ARG A 32 -5.66 11.65 -27.45
CA ARG A 32 -6.45 12.89 -27.32
C ARG A 32 -7.69 12.91 -28.22
N LYS A 33 -7.64 12.25 -29.39
CA LYS A 33 -8.66 12.38 -30.44
C LYS A 33 -9.62 11.20 -30.56
N PHE A 34 -9.19 9.99 -30.20
CA PHE A 34 -9.89 8.76 -30.56
C PHE A 34 -10.12 7.81 -29.37
N LEU A 35 -10.57 8.35 -28.23
CA LEU A 35 -10.84 7.58 -27.00
C LEU A 35 -11.91 6.48 -27.14
N THR A 36 -12.66 6.43 -28.23
CA THR A 36 -13.69 5.40 -28.48
C THR A 36 -13.14 4.18 -29.25
N GLU A 37 -11.91 4.25 -29.77
CA GLU A 37 -11.38 3.23 -30.67
C GLU A 37 -10.80 2.03 -29.90
N HIS A 38 -11.33 0.83 -30.17
CA HIS A 38 -10.92 -0.39 -29.48
C HIS A 38 -9.43 -0.72 -29.68
N ARG A 39 -8.91 -0.53 -30.90
CA ARG A 39 -7.50 -0.81 -31.22
C ARG A 39 -6.53 0.08 -30.43
N LEU A 40 -6.93 1.33 -30.14
CA LEU A 40 -6.14 2.20 -29.28
C LEU A 40 -6.07 1.63 -27.86
N TRP A 41 -7.22 1.21 -27.31
CA TRP A 41 -7.27 0.63 -25.98
C TRP A 41 -6.45 -0.66 -25.86
N GLU A 42 -6.43 -1.52 -26.88
CA GLU A 42 -5.55 -2.70 -26.90
C GLU A 42 -4.08 -2.31 -26.73
N GLU A 43 -3.60 -1.29 -27.45
CA GLU A 43 -2.23 -0.79 -27.31
C GLU A 43 -1.97 -0.18 -25.93
N VAL A 44 -2.92 0.61 -25.44
CA VAL A 44 -2.82 1.22 -24.13
C VAL A 44 -2.78 0.15 -23.02
N TYR A 45 -3.55 -0.93 -23.13
CA TYR A 45 -3.48 -2.07 -22.21
C TYR A 45 -2.13 -2.79 -22.29
N LYS A 46 -1.54 -2.96 -23.48
CA LYS A 46 -0.19 -3.52 -23.63
C LYS A 46 0.85 -2.67 -22.91
N ILE A 47 0.78 -1.34 -23.05
CA ILE A 47 1.67 -0.41 -22.35
C ILE A 47 1.50 -0.55 -20.83
N ALA A 48 0.26 -0.55 -20.33
CA ALA A 48 -0.02 -0.73 -18.91
C ALA A 48 0.49 -2.08 -18.37
N ASN A 49 0.43 -3.14 -19.17
CA ASN A 49 1.02 -4.45 -18.83
C ASN A 49 2.55 -4.38 -18.78
N ALA A 50 3.17 -3.78 -19.79
CA ALA A 50 4.62 -3.62 -19.88
C ALA A 50 5.20 -2.79 -18.72
N LEU A 51 4.46 -1.78 -18.24
CA LEU A 51 4.83 -0.95 -17.09
C LEU A 51 4.76 -1.69 -15.75
N ARG A 52 3.98 -2.77 -15.66
CA ARG A 52 3.83 -3.58 -14.44
C ARG A 52 4.73 -4.80 -14.42
N ALA A 53 5.07 -5.33 -15.59
CA ALA A 53 5.92 -6.49 -15.72
C ALA A 53 7.39 -6.11 -15.52
N ASP A 54 8.09 -6.88 -14.69
CA ASP A 54 9.56 -6.85 -14.58
C ASP A 54 10.23 -7.68 -15.70
N SER A 55 9.53 -7.88 -16.82
CA SER A 55 10.00 -8.69 -17.95
C SER A 55 11.06 -7.95 -18.77
N LEU A 56 12.12 -8.69 -19.13
CA LEU A 56 13.23 -8.24 -19.98
C LEU A 56 12.92 -8.42 -21.49
N ASP A 57 11.65 -8.53 -21.86
CA ASP A 57 11.25 -8.66 -23.25
C ASP A 57 11.47 -7.35 -24.00
N ALA A 58 11.95 -7.46 -25.25
CA ALA A 58 12.29 -6.30 -26.06
C ALA A 58 11.07 -5.40 -26.34
N GLU A 59 9.89 -6.00 -26.52
CA GLU A 59 8.64 -5.26 -26.73
C GLU A 59 8.24 -4.50 -25.45
N GLY A 60 8.24 -5.15 -24.28
CA GLY A 60 8.00 -4.50 -23.00
C GLY A 60 8.97 -3.35 -22.72
N ALA A 61 10.26 -3.53 -23.02
CA ALA A 61 11.26 -2.45 -22.90
C ALA A 61 10.92 -1.26 -23.81
N PHE A 62 10.63 -1.52 -25.09
CA PHE A 62 10.23 -0.48 -26.04
C PHE A 62 8.98 0.28 -25.56
N LEU A 63 7.94 -0.43 -25.11
CA LEU A 63 6.70 0.19 -24.65
C LEU A 63 6.90 1.06 -23.40
N ARG A 64 7.75 0.62 -22.47
CA ARG A 64 8.13 1.43 -21.29
C ARG A 64 8.88 2.69 -21.70
N ASP A 65 9.85 2.57 -22.62
CA ASP A 65 10.64 3.70 -23.09
C ASP A 65 9.76 4.69 -23.86
N MET A 66 8.89 4.21 -24.74
CA MET A 66 7.90 5.02 -25.46
C MET A 66 6.97 5.76 -24.50
N PHE A 67 6.46 5.07 -23.49
CA PHE A 67 5.62 5.71 -22.48
C PHE A 67 6.38 6.81 -21.72
N SER A 68 7.67 6.60 -21.41
CA SER A 68 8.49 7.60 -20.72
C SER A 68 8.75 8.87 -21.53
N HIS A 69 8.63 8.82 -22.87
CA HIS A 69 8.80 9.96 -23.77
C HIS A 69 7.55 10.83 -23.93
N LEU A 70 6.37 10.34 -23.51
CA LEU A 70 5.15 11.13 -23.48
C LEU A 70 5.26 12.30 -22.48
N PRO A 71 4.51 13.40 -22.65
CA PRO A 71 4.38 14.42 -21.61
C PRO A 71 3.82 13.84 -20.31
N THR A 72 4.30 14.32 -19.16
CA THR A 72 3.89 13.83 -17.82
C THR A 72 2.37 13.84 -17.63
N ALA A 73 1.68 14.87 -18.12
CA ALA A 73 0.22 14.96 -18.07
C ALA A 73 -0.44 13.83 -18.88
N SER A 74 0.02 13.57 -20.11
CA SER A 74 -0.50 12.49 -20.95
C SER A 74 -0.21 11.12 -20.35
N GLN A 75 0.96 10.91 -19.76
CA GLN A 75 1.27 9.68 -19.05
C GLN A 75 0.29 9.43 -17.89
N HIS A 76 -0.01 10.47 -17.12
CA HIS A 76 -0.99 10.41 -16.04
C HIS A 76 -2.38 10.07 -16.58
N ASP A 77 -2.86 10.81 -17.58
CA ASP A 77 -4.22 10.67 -18.10
C ASP A 77 -4.45 9.31 -18.76
N ILE A 78 -3.44 8.80 -19.47
CA ILE A 78 -3.47 7.45 -20.04
C ILE A 78 -3.62 6.42 -18.91
N LEU A 79 -2.75 6.43 -17.91
CA LEU A 79 -2.80 5.44 -16.82
C LEU A 79 -4.10 5.53 -16.00
N LEU A 80 -4.58 6.75 -15.74
CA LEU A 80 -5.84 6.96 -15.03
C LEU A 80 -7.00 6.39 -15.85
N SER A 81 -7.06 6.70 -17.14
CA SER A 81 -8.14 6.24 -17.99
C SER A 81 -8.14 4.70 -18.11
N VAL A 82 -6.97 4.05 -18.21
CA VAL A 82 -6.89 2.57 -18.21
C VAL A 82 -7.42 1.99 -16.92
N ALA A 83 -7.06 2.58 -15.78
CA ALA A 83 -7.56 2.13 -14.49
C ALA A 83 -9.08 2.27 -14.42
N GLU A 84 -9.65 3.37 -14.91
CA GLU A 84 -11.11 3.62 -14.93
C GLU A 84 -11.88 2.69 -15.89
N HIS A 85 -11.25 2.24 -16.98
CA HIS A 85 -11.86 1.30 -17.94
C HIS A 85 -11.72 -0.17 -17.52
N CYS A 86 -11.02 -0.46 -16.42
CA CYS A 86 -10.89 -1.82 -15.92
C CYS A 86 -12.17 -2.33 -15.27
N MET A 87 -12.68 -3.45 -15.80
CA MET A 87 -13.84 -4.15 -15.24
C MET A 87 -13.49 -4.97 -14.00
N ASP A 88 -12.24 -5.47 -13.91
CA ASP A 88 -11.77 -6.22 -12.76
C ASP A 88 -11.28 -5.27 -11.65
N THR A 89 -11.84 -5.41 -10.45
CA THR A 89 -11.53 -4.53 -9.32
C THR A 89 -10.09 -4.69 -8.82
N ALA A 90 -9.53 -5.91 -8.87
CA ALA A 90 -8.15 -6.13 -8.42
C ALA A 90 -7.17 -5.47 -9.39
N GLU A 91 -7.45 -5.57 -10.69
CA GLU A 91 -6.69 -4.94 -11.75
C GLU A 91 -6.74 -3.42 -11.67
N HIS A 92 -7.94 -2.85 -11.52
CA HIS A 92 -8.12 -1.43 -11.25
C HIS A 92 -7.23 -0.96 -10.09
N CYS A 93 -7.24 -1.67 -8.96
CA CYS A 93 -6.43 -1.28 -7.80
C CYS A 93 -4.92 -1.36 -8.07
N ARG A 94 -4.45 -2.34 -8.85
CA ARG A 94 -3.03 -2.48 -9.22
C ARG A 94 -2.58 -1.33 -10.13
N LEU A 95 -3.41 -0.94 -11.10
CA LEU A 95 -3.13 0.19 -11.99
C LEU A 95 -3.15 1.52 -11.26
N MET A 96 -4.12 1.73 -10.35
CA MET A 96 -4.13 2.91 -9.49
C MET A 96 -2.87 2.98 -8.61
N LEU A 97 -2.41 1.86 -8.05
CA LEU A 97 -1.15 1.82 -7.31
C LEU A 97 0.06 2.15 -8.20
N LEU A 98 0.10 1.67 -9.44
CA LEU A 98 1.15 2.02 -10.41
C LEU A 98 1.16 3.53 -10.67
N LEU A 99 -0.01 4.12 -10.93
CA LEU A 99 -0.18 5.56 -11.12
C LEU A 99 0.36 6.34 -9.91
N LEU A 100 -0.07 5.96 -8.69
CA LEU A 100 0.35 6.64 -7.47
C LEU A 100 1.85 6.55 -7.17
N ARG A 101 2.51 5.45 -7.56
CA ARG A 101 3.96 5.30 -7.44
C ARG A 101 4.70 6.19 -8.42
N LYS A 102 4.14 6.38 -9.61
CA LYS A 102 4.74 7.14 -10.70
C LYS A 102 4.51 8.65 -10.58
N PHE A 103 3.40 9.04 -9.95
CA PHE A 103 2.99 10.42 -9.70
C PHE A 103 2.68 10.62 -8.21
N PRO A 104 3.70 10.72 -7.35
CA PRO A 104 3.51 10.84 -5.89
C PRO A 104 2.65 12.04 -5.48
N GLU A 105 2.66 13.12 -6.26
CA GLU A 105 1.83 14.31 -6.07
C GLU A 105 0.33 14.01 -6.15
N LYS A 106 -0.06 12.92 -6.81
CA LYS A 106 -1.45 12.46 -6.96
C LYS A 106 -1.96 11.59 -5.82
N VAL A 107 -1.09 11.24 -4.86
CA VAL A 107 -1.47 10.40 -3.72
C VAL A 107 -2.48 11.09 -2.79
N VAL A 108 -2.41 12.41 -2.68
CA VAL A 108 -3.42 13.20 -1.94
C VAL A 108 -4.80 13.10 -2.61
N GLU A 109 -4.84 13.04 -3.94
CA GLU A 109 -6.08 13.04 -4.73
C GLU A 109 -6.77 11.67 -4.76
N HIS A 110 -6.00 10.59 -4.95
CA HIS A 110 -6.54 9.25 -5.18
C HIS A 110 -6.24 8.24 -4.07
N GLY A 111 -5.28 8.52 -3.17
CA GLY A 111 -4.80 7.54 -2.19
C GLY A 111 -5.87 7.05 -1.21
N VAL A 112 -6.66 7.97 -0.65
CA VAL A 112 -7.75 7.62 0.28
C VAL A 112 -8.85 6.82 -0.43
N LYS A 113 -9.22 7.25 -1.65
CA LYS A 113 -10.20 6.55 -2.48
C LYS A 113 -9.76 5.11 -2.77
N LEU A 114 -8.49 4.90 -3.10
CA LEU A 114 -7.94 3.56 -3.35
C LEU A 114 -7.99 2.68 -2.09
N ILE A 115 -7.71 3.25 -0.91
CA ILE A 115 -7.88 2.54 0.37
C ILE A 115 -9.34 2.09 0.55
N ASP A 116 -10.30 2.99 0.31
CA ASP A 116 -11.72 2.70 0.45
C ASP A 116 -12.18 1.62 -0.54
N THR A 117 -11.78 1.73 -1.81
CA THR A 117 -12.06 0.73 -2.85
C THR A 117 -11.54 -0.65 -2.44
N LEU A 118 -10.30 -0.74 -1.93
CA LEU A 118 -9.74 -2.01 -1.47
C LEU A 118 -10.48 -2.59 -0.27
N GLN A 119 -10.87 -1.75 0.69
CA GLN A 119 -11.66 -2.19 1.84
C GLN A 119 -13.06 -2.67 1.43
N MET A 120 -13.68 -2.01 0.46
CA MET A 120 -14.96 -2.43 -0.11
C MET A 120 -14.82 -3.73 -0.91
N ALA A 121 -13.80 -3.86 -1.76
CA ALA A 121 -13.54 -5.04 -2.55
C ALA A 121 -13.31 -6.27 -1.65
N GLU A 122 -12.53 -6.11 -0.58
CA GLU A 122 -12.35 -7.17 0.40
C GLU A 122 -13.66 -7.57 1.08
N LYS A 123 -14.49 -6.60 1.48
CA LYS A 123 -15.76 -6.85 2.17
C LYS A 123 -16.77 -7.60 1.31
N HIS A 124 -16.86 -7.26 0.03
CA HIS A 124 -17.86 -7.84 -0.89
C HIS A 124 -17.32 -9.03 -1.69
N GLY A 125 -16.00 -9.16 -1.84
CA GLY A 125 -15.34 -10.23 -2.60
C GLY A 125 -15.28 -11.58 -1.89
N HIS A 126 -16.17 -11.84 -0.93
CA HIS A 126 -16.26 -13.09 -0.16
C HIS A 126 -14.93 -13.61 0.42
N CYS A 127 -14.00 -12.70 0.75
CA CYS A 127 -12.70 -13.04 1.30
C CYS A 127 -12.85 -13.63 2.71
N GLN A 128 -12.64 -14.94 2.84
CA GLN A 128 -12.83 -15.67 4.11
C GLN A 128 -11.66 -15.53 5.07
N THR A 129 -10.50 -15.07 4.60
CA THR A 129 -9.28 -15.00 5.40
C THR A 129 -8.61 -13.62 5.28
N PRO A 130 -7.83 -13.20 6.30
CA PRO A 130 -6.98 -12.02 6.20
C PRO A 130 -5.96 -12.13 5.05
N LEU A 131 -5.57 -13.35 4.66
CA LEU A 131 -4.62 -13.60 3.59
C LEU A 131 -5.31 -13.61 2.22
N ASN A 132 -5.68 -12.43 1.74
CA ASN A 132 -6.28 -12.23 0.43
C ASN A 132 -5.55 -11.14 -0.36
N GLN A 133 -5.78 -11.10 -1.68
CA GLN A 133 -5.08 -10.17 -2.58
C GLN A 133 -5.37 -8.69 -2.28
N PHE A 134 -6.60 -8.35 -1.87
CA PHE A 134 -7.00 -6.97 -1.58
C PHE A 134 -6.36 -6.48 -0.29
N ARG A 135 -6.38 -7.31 0.77
CA ARG A 135 -5.72 -6.97 2.03
C ARG A 135 -4.21 -6.88 1.86
N LYS A 136 -3.59 -7.79 1.12
CA LYS A 136 -2.16 -7.71 0.79
C LYS A 136 -1.83 -6.39 0.11
N LEU A 137 -2.54 -6.04 -0.96
CA LEU A 137 -2.31 -4.80 -1.70
C LEU A 137 -2.54 -3.56 -0.81
N LEU A 138 -3.55 -3.62 0.07
CA LEU A 138 -3.86 -2.56 1.02
C LEU A 138 -2.74 -2.36 2.04
N VAL A 139 -2.30 -3.42 2.73
CA VAL A 139 -1.42 -3.31 3.91
C VAL A 139 0.07 -3.28 3.55
N CYS A 140 0.46 -3.90 2.44
CA CYS A 140 1.87 -3.98 2.02
C CYS A 140 2.26 -2.84 1.09
N ASP A 141 1.33 -2.31 0.30
CA ASP A 141 1.65 -1.37 -0.76
C ASP A 141 0.94 -0.01 -0.59
N VAL A 142 -0.39 0.01 -0.57
CA VAL A 142 -1.17 1.27 -0.63
C VAL A 142 -1.11 2.04 0.67
N ALA A 143 -1.49 1.45 1.80
CA ALA A 143 -1.54 2.16 3.07
C ALA A 143 -0.15 2.67 3.51
N PRO A 144 0.97 1.91 3.38
CA PRO A 144 2.31 2.43 3.61
C PRO A 144 2.66 3.62 2.71
N LEU A 145 2.34 3.57 1.41
CA LEU A 145 2.59 4.66 0.47
C LEU A 145 1.84 5.94 0.86
N VAL A 146 0.54 5.82 1.13
CA VAL A 146 -0.36 6.94 1.49
C VAL A 146 0.11 7.62 2.77
N LEU A 147 0.46 6.84 3.80
CA LEU A 147 0.94 7.40 5.05
C LEU A 147 2.33 8.02 4.91
N LYS A 148 3.23 7.42 4.11
CA LYS A 148 4.61 7.92 3.92
C LYS A 148 4.60 9.29 3.24
N LEU A 149 3.70 9.50 2.28
CA LEU A 149 3.51 10.77 1.60
C LEU A 149 2.65 11.77 2.39
N GLY A 150 2.25 11.40 3.60
CA GLY A 150 1.69 12.30 4.59
C GLY A 150 0.23 12.68 4.39
N VAL A 151 -0.54 11.85 3.68
CA VAL A 151 -1.99 12.02 3.57
C VAL A 151 -2.65 11.73 4.91
N ASP A 152 -3.47 12.67 5.38
CA ASP A 152 -4.20 12.51 6.64
C ASP A 152 -5.45 11.66 6.42
N LEU A 153 -5.54 10.57 7.17
CA LEU A 153 -6.69 9.67 7.15
C LEU A 153 -7.63 9.96 8.33
N PRO A 154 -8.95 9.79 8.16
CA PRO A 154 -9.88 9.79 9.28
C PRO A 154 -9.41 8.84 10.39
N ILE A 155 -9.42 9.31 11.63
CA ILE A 155 -8.92 8.57 12.80
C ILE A 155 -9.49 7.13 12.87
N LYS A 156 -10.80 6.97 12.63
CA LYS A 156 -11.46 5.66 12.59
C LYS A 156 -10.91 4.75 11.48
N GLN A 157 -10.52 5.31 10.35
CA GLN A 157 -9.91 4.56 9.24
C GLN A 157 -8.47 4.16 9.59
N MET A 158 -7.69 5.07 10.19
CA MET A 158 -6.35 4.76 10.69
C MET A 158 -6.35 3.56 11.65
N TYR A 159 -7.25 3.55 12.64
CA TYR A 159 -7.38 2.41 13.56
C TYR A 159 -7.74 1.10 12.85
N ARG A 160 -8.66 1.15 11.87
CA ARG A 160 -9.02 -0.02 11.06
C ARG A 160 -7.83 -0.54 10.25
N LEU A 161 -7.01 0.34 9.70
CA LEU A 161 -5.81 -0.03 8.95
C LEU A 161 -4.77 -0.67 9.87
N ILE A 162 -4.49 -0.07 11.04
CA ILE A 162 -3.56 -0.66 12.01
C ILE A 162 -3.97 -2.08 12.38
N HIS A 163 -5.26 -2.31 12.65
CA HIS A 163 -5.78 -3.65 12.94
C HIS A 163 -5.57 -4.62 11.77
N LYS A 164 -5.95 -4.22 10.55
CA LYS A 164 -5.79 -5.06 9.35
C LYS A 164 -4.31 -5.38 9.07
N CYS A 165 -3.41 -4.43 9.26
CA CYS A 165 -1.97 -4.63 9.08
C CYS A 165 -1.44 -5.64 10.10
N ILE A 166 -1.72 -5.44 11.40
CA ILE A 166 -1.28 -6.37 12.46
C ILE A 166 -1.82 -7.78 12.18
N GLU A 167 -3.10 -7.91 11.87
CA GLU A 167 -3.73 -9.20 11.57
C GLU A 167 -3.11 -9.87 10.34
N PHE A 168 -2.97 -9.14 9.22
CA PHE A 168 -2.40 -9.68 7.98
C PHE A 168 -0.97 -10.18 8.18
N TYR A 169 -0.09 -9.33 8.69
CA TYR A 169 1.33 -9.66 8.83
C TYR A 169 1.52 -10.79 9.84
N THR A 170 0.79 -10.79 10.97
CA THR A 170 0.87 -11.88 11.95
C THR A 170 0.44 -13.20 11.35
N VAL A 171 -0.69 -13.26 10.63
CA VAL A 171 -1.17 -14.50 10.01
C VAL A 171 -0.26 -14.95 8.88
N TYR A 172 0.29 -14.03 8.09
CA TYR A 172 1.19 -14.36 6.98
C TYR A 172 2.52 -14.91 7.49
N ILE A 173 3.10 -14.28 8.51
CA ILE A 173 4.39 -14.69 9.09
C ILE A 173 4.32 -16.13 9.62
N HIS A 174 3.25 -16.47 10.33
CA HIS A 174 3.04 -17.79 10.94
C HIS A 174 2.36 -18.79 10.00
N ALA A 175 2.10 -18.45 8.74
CA ALA A 175 1.47 -19.35 7.80
C ALA A 175 2.40 -20.57 7.52
N PRO A 176 1.92 -21.82 7.72
CA PRO A 176 2.76 -23.02 7.63
C PRO A 176 3.22 -23.35 6.20
N ASN A 177 2.53 -22.83 5.17
CA ASN A 177 2.90 -23.05 3.78
C ASN A 177 2.69 -21.79 2.94
N LYS A 178 3.72 -20.94 2.92
CA LYS A 178 3.71 -19.68 2.16
C LYS A 178 3.69 -19.90 0.64
N ALA A 179 4.18 -21.04 0.15
CA ALA A 179 4.22 -21.36 -1.28
C ALA A 179 2.83 -21.69 -1.86
N LYS A 180 1.87 -22.13 -1.03
CA LYS A 180 0.47 -22.32 -1.44
C LYS A 180 -0.36 -21.04 -1.40
N LEU A 181 0.14 -20.01 -0.71
CA LEU A 181 -0.47 -18.69 -0.75
C LEU A 181 -0.01 -18.06 -2.06
N ASP A 182 -0.92 -17.80 -2.98
CA ASP A 182 -0.65 -17.04 -4.21
C ASP A 182 -0.46 -15.53 -3.89
N LEU A 183 0.41 -15.26 -2.92
CA LEU A 183 0.63 -13.98 -2.27
C LEU A 183 2.14 -13.76 -2.15
N SER A 184 2.81 -13.55 -3.28
CA SER A 184 4.25 -13.22 -3.28
C SER A 184 4.53 -11.87 -2.57
N MET A 185 5.23 -11.88 -1.44
CA MET A 185 5.65 -10.64 -0.76
C MET A 185 7.00 -10.17 -1.28
N LYS A 186 7.10 -8.88 -1.63
CA LYS A 186 8.36 -8.25 -2.00
C LYS A 186 9.21 -8.08 -0.74
N LEU A 187 10.28 -8.87 -0.64
CA LEU A 187 11.32 -8.73 0.39
C LEU A 187 12.33 -7.67 -0.07
N SER A 188 12.87 -6.89 0.87
CA SER A 188 13.87 -5.88 0.52
C SER A 188 15.21 -6.55 0.20
N PRO A 189 15.86 -6.24 -0.93
CA PRO A 189 17.20 -6.76 -1.25
C PRO A 189 18.29 -6.21 -0.31
N GLU A 190 18.03 -5.11 0.39
CA GLU A 190 18.95 -4.48 1.37
C GLU A 190 18.90 -5.14 2.76
N ALA A 191 18.20 -6.27 2.91
CA ALA A 191 18.14 -7.01 4.16
C ALA A 191 19.48 -7.70 4.45
N GLU A 192 20.44 -6.96 5.01
CA GLU A 192 21.67 -7.52 5.56
C GLU A 192 21.37 -8.71 6.50
N ALA A 193 21.87 -9.90 6.14
CA ALA A 193 21.98 -11.10 6.98
C ALA A 193 20.77 -11.41 7.89
N GLY A 194 19.54 -11.09 7.45
CA GLY A 194 18.29 -11.28 8.19
C GLY A 194 17.45 -12.42 7.62
N SER A 195 16.67 -13.10 8.47
CA SER A 195 15.66 -14.02 7.96
C SER A 195 14.55 -13.22 7.27
N PRO A 196 13.91 -13.74 6.20
CA PRO A 196 12.81 -13.07 5.51
C PRO A 196 11.63 -12.75 6.44
N GLU A 197 11.51 -13.45 7.57
CA GLU A 197 10.55 -13.15 8.62
C GLU A 197 10.84 -11.83 9.34
N ALA A 198 12.10 -11.56 9.68
CA ALA A 198 12.49 -10.33 10.35
C ALA A 198 12.12 -9.10 9.50
N ASP A 199 12.26 -9.19 8.19
CA ASP A 199 11.87 -8.11 7.27
C ASP A 199 10.37 -7.83 7.28
N LEU A 200 9.53 -8.88 7.38
CA LEU A 200 8.08 -8.74 7.48
C LEU A 200 7.68 -8.06 8.79
N TRP A 201 8.34 -8.40 9.90
CA TRP A 201 8.13 -7.71 11.17
C TRP A 201 8.59 -6.25 11.08
N ARG A 202 9.71 -5.95 10.44
CA ARG A 202 10.15 -4.56 10.21
C ARG A 202 9.14 -3.77 9.38
N GLN A 203 8.56 -4.37 8.32
CA GLN A 203 7.52 -3.73 7.53
C GLN A 203 6.28 -3.39 8.37
N LEU A 204 5.80 -4.35 9.19
CA LEU A 204 4.68 -4.11 10.11
C LEU A 204 4.98 -3.01 11.12
N LEU A 205 6.14 -3.08 11.80
CA LEU A 205 6.53 -2.09 12.81
C LEU A 205 6.68 -0.70 12.19
N SER A 206 7.30 -0.60 11.01
CA SER A 206 7.41 0.66 10.25
C SER A 206 6.04 1.29 9.99
N PHE A 207 5.08 0.49 9.51
CA PHE A 207 3.72 0.97 9.27
C PHE A 207 3.04 1.46 10.56
N VAL A 208 3.07 0.67 11.63
CA VAL A 208 2.38 1.05 12.86
C VAL A 208 3.06 2.22 13.57
N GLY A 209 4.37 2.37 13.44
CA GLY A 209 5.11 3.53 13.96
C GLY A 209 4.70 4.82 13.24
N LEU A 210 4.51 4.74 11.92
CA LEU A 210 4.00 5.86 11.15
C LEU A 210 2.54 6.21 11.51
N ALA A 211 1.68 5.20 11.64
CA ALA A 211 0.27 5.40 11.97
C ALA A 211 0.05 5.90 13.41
N SER A 212 0.82 5.39 14.38
CA SER A 212 0.75 5.82 15.79
C SER A 212 1.21 7.26 15.99
N ARG A 213 2.25 7.71 15.27
CA ARG A 213 2.66 9.13 15.23
C ARG A 213 1.56 10.05 14.71
N ARG A 214 0.87 9.63 13.64
CA ARG A 214 -0.27 10.37 13.07
C ARG A 214 -1.48 10.44 14.01
N LEU A 215 -1.61 9.49 14.92
CA LEU A 215 -2.65 9.48 15.94
C LEU A 215 -2.20 10.10 17.27
N HIS A 216 -0.98 10.64 17.33
CA HIS A 216 -0.38 11.23 18.52
C HIS A 216 -0.43 10.31 19.74
N TRP A 217 -0.12 9.02 19.55
CA TRP A 217 -0.08 8.04 20.65
C TRP A 217 1.16 8.24 21.53
N GLU A 218 1.00 8.10 22.85
CA GLU A 218 2.07 8.32 23.85
C GLU A 218 3.27 7.36 23.74
N LEU A 219 3.08 6.21 23.08
CA LEU A 219 4.09 5.15 22.88
C LEU A 219 4.55 5.01 21.43
N ALA A 220 4.24 5.98 20.55
CA ALA A 220 4.58 5.91 19.12
C ALA A 220 6.10 5.77 18.86
N ASP A 221 6.92 6.35 19.75
CA ASP A 221 8.38 6.31 19.64
C ASP A 221 8.95 4.91 19.90
N LEU A 222 8.28 4.08 20.70
CA LEU A 222 8.72 2.70 20.99
C LEU A 222 8.60 1.77 19.77
N VAL A 223 7.79 2.16 18.79
CA VAL A 223 7.51 1.36 17.58
C VAL A 223 8.59 1.49 16.52
N SER A 224 9.30 2.61 16.53
CA SER A 224 9.91 3.16 15.32
C SER A 224 11.39 2.80 15.13
N GLU A 225 12.03 2.10 16.06
CA GLU A 225 13.47 1.79 15.96
C GLU A 225 13.75 0.29 15.67
N PRO A 226 13.89 -0.10 14.39
CA PRO A 226 14.27 -1.45 14.00
C PRO A 226 15.77 -1.79 14.20
N GLY A 227 16.52 -1.00 14.99
CA GLY A 227 17.98 -1.14 15.10
C GLY A 227 18.64 -0.75 16.43
N SER A 228 17.92 -0.15 17.40
CA SER A 228 18.49 0.04 18.73
C SER A 228 18.31 -1.21 19.59
N ALA A 229 19.32 -1.49 20.41
CA ALA A 229 19.37 -2.64 21.29
C ALA A 229 18.24 -2.56 22.35
N GLY A 230 17.09 -3.12 22.01
CA GLY A 230 15.99 -3.38 22.95
C GLY A 230 15.26 -2.14 23.47
N VAL A 231 14.12 -2.39 24.09
CA VAL A 231 13.43 -1.38 24.91
C VAL A 231 14.25 -1.18 26.19
N SER A 232 14.78 0.02 26.43
CA SER A 232 15.60 0.33 27.61
C SER A 232 14.80 0.18 28.91
N ASP A 233 15.46 -0.08 30.04
CA ASP A 233 14.80 -0.18 31.36
C ASP A 233 14.00 1.07 31.72
N SER A 234 14.43 2.25 31.26
CA SER A 234 13.68 3.50 31.43
C SER A 234 12.37 3.53 30.63
N GLN A 235 12.40 3.04 29.38
CA GLN A 235 11.21 2.86 28.55
C GLN A 235 10.30 1.80 29.16
N TRP A 236 10.87 0.73 29.76
CA TRP A 236 10.13 -0.31 30.46
C TRP A 236 9.40 0.21 31.71
N GLN A 237 10.07 1.00 32.55
CA GLN A 237 9.44 1.62 33.72
C GLN A 237 8.35 2.61 33.32
N ARG A 238 8.54 3.36 32.22
CA ARG A 238 7.51 4.25 31.68
C ARG A 238 6.28 3.48 31.20
N LEU A 239 6.53 2.40 30.50
CA LEU A 239 5.54 1.47 29.98
C LEU A 239 4.78 0.75 31.12
N HIS A 240 5.49 0.28 32.14
CA HIS A 240 4.94 -0.35 33.35
C HIS A 240 4.14 0.62 34.22
N SER A 241 4.63 1.84 34.42
CA SER A 241 3.89 2.90 35.14
C SER A 241 2.62 3.33 34.41
N LEU A 242 2.61 3.38 33.08
CA LEU A 242 1.42 3.63 32.26
C LEU A 242 0.40 2.48 32.29
N VAL A 243 0.85 1.25 32.59
CA VAL A 243 -0.04 0.10 32.85
C VAL A 243 -0.59 0.12 34.27
N LEU A 244 0.24 0.47 35.26
CA LEU A 244 -0.12 0.44 36.69
C LEU A 244 -0.95 1.65 37.15
N SER A 245 -0.76 2.83 36.57
CA SER A 245 -1.48 4.06 36.91
C SER A 245 -2.97 4.05 36.47
N ARG A 246 -3.52 2.88 36.14
CA ARG A 246 -4.84 2.75 35.53
C ARG A 246 -5.94 2.59 36.57
N PRO A 247 -6.98 3.45 36.54
CA PRO A 247 -8.18 3.22 37.35
C PRO A 247 -8.99 2.05 36.79
N ASN A 248 -9.47 1.20 37.70
CA ASN A 248 -10.19 -0.04 37.42
C ASN A 248 -11.49 0.26 36.64
N PRO A 249 -11.75 -0.33 35.45
CA PRO A 249 -12.87 0.03 34.58
C PRO A 249 -14.27 -0.33 35.10
N GLY A 250 -14.45 -0.54 36.41
CA GLY A 250 -15.69 -1.03 37.03
C GLY A 250 -16.33 -0.11 38.08
N VAL A 251 -15.92 1.15 38.21
CA VAL A 251 -16.51 2.06 39.21
C VAL A 251 -17.42 3.08 38.52
N ASP A 252 -18.69 2.71 38.38
CA ASP A 252 -19.77 3.62 37.99
C ASP A 252 -19.94 4.69 39.09
N TYR A 253 -19.73 5.97 38.78
CA TYR A 253 -20.40 7.02 39.57
C TYR A 253 -21.79 7.28 38.96
N PRO A 254 -22.84 7.52 39.76
CA PRO A 254 -24.13 7.91 39.22
C PRO A 254 -24.10 9.41 38.86
N GLY A 255 -24.62 9.80 37.68
CA GLY A 255 -25.13 11.17 37.49
C GLY A 255 -24.62 12.06 36.35
N THR A 256 -24.03 11.55 35.26
CA THR A 256 -23.63 12.39 34.10
C THR A 256 -23.95 11.73 32.76
N PRO A 257 -24.15 12.49 31.65
CA PRO A 257 -24.20 11.89 30.31
C PRO A 257 -22.81 11.29 30.01
N ARG A 258 -22.70 9.95 30.06
CA ARG A 258 -21.44 9.24 30.35
C ARG A 258 -20.92 8.26 29.29
N ARG A 259 -21.73 7.90 28.29
CA ARG A 259 -21.59 6.54 27.69
C ARG A 259 -20.98 6.43 26.28
N HIS A 260 -20.86 7.50 25.51
CA HIS A 260 -20.23 7.46 24.18
C HIS A 260 -18.83 8.10 24.17
N GLU A 261 -18.54 8.89 25.19
CA GLU A 261 -17.40 9.81 25.28
C GLU A 261 -16.21 9.20 26.04
N GLU A 262 -16.46 8.47 27.12
CA GLU A 262 -15.46 7.59 27.75
C GLU A 262 -15.14 6.35 26.87
N ALA A 263 -16.06 6.00 25.95
CA ALA A 263 -16.02 4.79 25.14
C ALA A 263 -15.14 4.90 23.90
N LEU A 264 -15.08 6.09 23.30
CA LEU A 264 -14.04 6.48 22.36
C LEU A 264 -12.69 6.59 23.09
N ALA A 265 -12.69 7.15 24.31
CA ALA A 265 -11.53 7.36 25.17
C ALA A 265 -10.85 6.08 25.70
N SER A 266 -11.43 4.92 25.40
CA SER A 266 -10.94 3.58 25.78
C SER A 266 -10.64 2.70 24.57
N ARG A 267 -11.29 2.94 23.43
CA ARG A 267 -10.87 2.38 22.12
C ARG A 267 -9.50 2.93 21.73
N GLN A 268 -9.35 4.18 22.11
CA GLN A 268 -8.16 5.00 22.30
C GLN A 268 -7.49 4.75 23.67
N LYS A 269 -7.62 3.58 24.28
CA LYS A 269 -6.57 3.05 25.15
C LYS A 269 -6.02 1.86 24.41
N GLN A 270 -5.69 1.91 23.13
CA GLN A 270 -5.49 2.85 21.98
C GLN A 270 -4.86 1.89 20.98
N VAL A 271 -5.44 0.70 20.78
CA VAL A 271 -4.65 -0.29 20.02
C VAL A 271 -3.24 -0.42 20.71
N PHE A 272 -3.23 -0.16 22.04
CA PHE A 272 -2.22 0.66 22.78
C PHE A 272 -1.27 -0.16 23.57
N LEU A 273 -1.78 -1.28 24.00
CA LEU A 273 -0.93 -2.40 24.23
C LEU A 273 -0.81 -3.27 22.98
N LEU A 274 -1.74 -3.16 22.01
CA LEU A 274 -1.76 -4.09 20.87
C LEU A 274 -0.48 -4.03 20.07
N HIS A 275 0.03 -2.82 20.01
CA HIS A 275 1.30 -2.59 19.42
C HIS A 275 2.48 -2.75 20.40
N TYR A 276 2.29 -2.45 21.69
CA TYR A 276 3.21 -2.76 22.81
C TYR A 276 3.69 -4.22 22.81
N CYS A 277 2.92 -5.08 22.16
CA CYS A 277 3.17 -6.50 22.00
C CYS A 277 3.72 -6.91 20.63
N CYS A 278 3.36 -6.25 19.51
CA CYS A 278 4.20 -6.36 18.29
C CYS A 278 5.68 -6.15 18.68
N LEU A 279 5.85 -5.25 19.67
CA LEU A 279 7.04 -4.79 20.36
C LEU A 279 7.42 -5.47 21.66
N PHE A 280 6.91 -6.66 21.94
CA PHE A 280 7.76 -7.59 22.68
C PHE A 280 8.18 -8.76 21.78
N LEU A 281 7.46 -8.99 20.69
CA LEU A 281 7.60 -10.16 19.83
C LEU A 281 8.73 -10.04 18.84
N HIS A 282 9.13 -8.82 18.53
CA HIS A 282 10.48 -8.61 18.07
C HIS A 282 11.54 -8.64 19.18
N ALA A 283 11.21 -8.38 20.46
CA ALA A 283 12.16 -8.43 21.60
C ALA A 283 12.77 -9.83 21.83
N ARG A 284 12.45 -10.77 20.97
CA ARG A 284 12.94 -12.14 20.92
C ARG A 284 13.31 -12.63 19.54
N LEU A 285 12.80 -12.03 18.45
CA LEU A 285 13.38 -12.20 17.09
C LEU A 285 14.92 -12.04 17.13
N GLN A 286 15.39 -11.30 18.14
CA GLN A 286 16.77 -10.98 18.44
C GLN A 286 17.47 -11.78 19.55
N LEU A 287 16.80 -12.52 20.43
CA LEU A 287 17.57 -13.40 21.34
C LEU A 287 18.21 -14.58 20.58
N ARG A 288 17.87 -14.76 19.30
CA ARG A 288 17.95 -16.00 18.53
C ARG A 288 18.80 -15.94 17.26
N LYS A 289 19.44 -14.81 16.97
CA LYS A 289 20.67 -14.88 16.16
C LYS A 289 21.88 -15.32 17.01
N GLY A 290 21.73 -15.46 18.34
CA GLY A 290 22.82 -15.63 19.32
C GLY A 290 22.87 -16.98 20.08
N THR A 291 22.26 -18.04 19.56
CA THR A 291 22.64 -19.46 19.79
C THR A 291 22.77 -20.13 18.45
#